data_AF-A0A2V5K332-F1
#
_entry.id   AF-A0A2V5K332-F1
#
_cell.length_a   1.000
_cell.length_b   1.000
_cell.length_c   1.000
_cell.angle_alpha   90.00
_cell.angle_beta   90.00
_cell.angle_gamma   90.00
#
_symmetry.space_group_name_H-M   'P 1'
#
loop_
_entity.id
_entity.type
_entity.pdbx_description
1 polymer ?
#
loop_
_entity_poly.entity_id
_entity_poly.type
_entity_poly.pdbx_seq_one_letter_code
_entity_poly.pdbx_strand_id
1 'polypeptide(L)' 'ILFDEKIAGSFHLTPGQAYEEADNGNRSQVHWDMVSIQRPEYGGGEIYFDGKLIRRDGEFLPKLLQSLNRGHFVKRR' A
#
# COMPACT_ATOMS: atom_id res chain seq x y z
N ILE A 1 -11.18 3.68 -8.62
CA ILE A 1 -9.96 3.03 -9.17
C ILE A 1 -10.11 1.54 -8.95
N LEU A 2 -9.90 0.67 -9.95
CA LEU A 2 -10.23 -0.78 -9.82
C LEU A 2 -9.03 -1.71 -9.99
N PHE A 3 -8.13 -1.45 -10.93
CA PHE A 3 -6.98 -2.32 -11.18
C PHE A 3 -5.66 -1.79 -10.60
N ASP A 4 -5.49 -0.46 -10.56
CA ASP A 4 -4.23 0.17 -10.14
C ASP A 4 -3.99 0.07 -8.62
N GLU A 5 -5.05 -0.05 -7.82
CA GLU A 5 -4.97 -0.14 -6.35
C GLU A 5 -4.24 -1.41 -5.88
N LYS A 6 -4.31 -2.49 -6.65
CA LYS A 6 -3.84 -3.84 -6.25
C LYS A 6 -2.52 -4.23 -6.90
N ILE A 7 -1.74 -3.26 -7.36
CA ILE A 7 -0.40 -3.50 -7.91
C ILE A 7 0.52 -3.94 -6.77
N ALA A 8 1.00 -5.18 -6.81
CA ALA A 8 1.92 -5.66 -5.79
C ALA A 8 3.20 -4.80 -5.78
N GLY A 9 3.61 -4.34 -4.59
CA GLY A 9 4.68 -3.35 -4.44
C GLY A 9 4.19 -1.88 -4.41
N SER A 10 2.90 -1.59 -4.58
CA SER A 10 2.31 -0.27 -4.34
C SER A 10 1.63 -0.15 -2.98
N PHE A 11 1.28 1.08 -2.61
CA PHE A 11 0.25 1.40 -1.61
C PHE A 11 -0.66 2.48 -2.19
N HIS A 12 -1.83 2.67 -1.60
CA HIS A 12 -2.67 3.81 -1.92
C HIS A 12 -2.98 4.60 -0.65
N LEU A 13 -3.26 5.88 -0.86
CA LEU A 13 -3.80 6.77 0.15
C LEU A 13 -4.98 7.50 -0.45
N THR A 14 -6.05 7.63 0.32
CA THR A 14 -7.29 8.26 -0.15
C THR A 14 -7.62 9.50 0.68
N PRO A 15 -7.28 10.71 0.21
CA PRO A 15 -7.87 11.92 0.76
C PRO A 15 -9.39 11.96 0.53
N GLY A 16 -10.11 12.41 1.55
CA GLY A 16 -11.55 12.66 1.48
C GLY A 16 -12.40 11.68 2.29
N GLN A 17 -13.61 11.40 1.81
CA GLN A 17 -14.68 10.74 2.54
C GLN A 17 -14.23 9.41 3.14
N ALA A 18 -14.37 9.25 4.45
CA ALA A 18 -14.16 7.97 5.11
C ALA A 18 -15.30 7.00 4.80
N TYR A 19 -14.97 5.71 4.73
CA TYR A 19 -15.96 4.63 4.71
C TYR A 19 -16.63 4.51 6.08
N GLU A 20 -17.87 4.04 6.12
CA GLU A 20 -18.61 3.86 7.38
C GLU A 20 -17.96 2.77 8.26
N GLU A 21 -17.44 1.70 7.65
CA GLU A 21 -16.81 0.58 8.34
C GLU A 21 -15.39 0.89 8.85
N ALA A 22 -14.78 1.97 8.36
CA ALA A 22 -13.45 2.44 8.72
C ALA A 22 -13.47 3.95 9.01
N ASP A 23 -14.50 4.40 9.74
CA ASP A 23 -14.72 5.81 9.99
C ASP A 23 -13.60 6.43 10.83
N ASN A 24 -13.06 7.55 10.34
CA ASN A 24 -12.08 8.37 11.04
C ASN A 24 -12.56 9.82 11.23
N GLY A 25 -13.85 10.07 11.00
CA GLY A 25 -14.48 11.39 11.10
C GLY A 25 -14.33 12.28 9.86
N ASN A 26 -13.57 11.88 8.83
CA ASN A 26 -13.42 12.69 7.63
C ASN A 26 -14.71 12.65 6.79
N ARG A 27 -15.27 13.83 6.51
CA ARG A 27 -16.50 14.00 5.71
C ARG A 27 -16.19 14.89 4.52
N SER A 28 -16.41 14.38 3.32
CA SER A 28 -16.09 15.08 2.08
C SER A 28 -16.99 14.60 0.94
N GLN A 29 -17.16 15.43 -0.08
CA GLN A 29 -17.82 15.01 -1.33
C GLN A 29 -16.89 14.21 -2.25
N VAL A 30 -15.59 14.18 -1.94
CA VAL A 30 -14.57 13.50 -2.74
C VAL A 30 -14.04 12.30 -1.98
N HIS A 31 -13.79 11.21 -2.70
CA HIS A 31 -13.01 10.06 -2.26
C HIS A 31 -12.09 9.71 -3.43
N TRP A 32 -10.80 10.04 -3.32
CA TRP A 32 -9.87 9.86 -4.43
C TRP A 32 -8.69 8.98 -4.04
N ASP A 33 -8.66 7.76 -4.56
CA ASP A 33 -7.54 6.86 -4.37
C ASP A 33 -6.32 7.33 -5.17
N MET A 34 -5.22 7.61 -4.48
CA MET A 34 -3.93 7.90 -5.11
C MET A 34 -3.00 6.72 -4.89
N VAL A 35 -2.49 6.14 -5.98
CA VAL A 35 -1.59 4.97 -5.93
C VAL A 35 -0.14 5.42 -6.02
N SER A 36 0.72 4.88 -5.17
CA SER A 36 2.17 5.09 -5.20
C SER A 36 2.89 3.75 -5.29
N ILE A 37 3.63 3.53 -6.39
CA ILE A 37 4.44 2.33 -6.60
C ILE A 37 5.81 2.55 -5.94
N GLN A 38 6.14 1.75 -4.94
CA GLN A 38 7.39 1.88 -4.18
C GLN A 38 8.46 0.87 -4.61
N ARG A 39 8.36 0.27 -5.80
CA ARG A 39 9.41 -0.65 -6.27
C ARG A 39 10.67 0.16 -6.67
N PRO A 40 11.89 -0.40 -6.58
CA PRO A 40 13.11 0.34 -6.89
C PRO A 40 13.09 1.01 -8.28
N GLU A 41 12.50 0.35 -9.28
CA GLU A 41 12.38 0.86 -10.64
C GLU A 41 11.45 2.08 -10.80
N TYR A 42 10.68 2.42 -9.75
CA TYR A 42 9.83 3.63 -9.67
C TYR A 42 10.32 4.62 -8.60
N GLY A 43 11.54 4.46 -8.08
CA GLY A 43 12.13 5.34 -7.07
C GLY A 43 12.13 4.78 -5.64
N GLY A 44 11.56 3.59 -5.41
CA GLY A 44 11.62 2.93 -4.12
C GLY A 44 10.72 3.56 -3.05
N GLY A 45 11.03 3.28 -1.79
CA GLY A 45 10.41 3.97 -0.66
C GLY A 45 10.36 3.17 0.63
N GLU A 46 9.96 3.83 1.71
CA GLU A 46 9.85 3.23 3.02
C GLU A 46 8.48 3.53 3.62
N ILE A 47 7.95 2.59 4.42
CA ILE A 47 6.77 2.82 5.27
C ILE A 47 7.18 2.51 6.70
N TYR A 48 6.82 3.43 7.60
CA TYR A 48 7.09 3.34 9.03
C TYR A 48 5.78 3.38 9.81
N PHE A 49 5.61 2.47 10.77
CA PHE A 49 4.56 2.55 11.79
C PHE A 49 5.23 2.77 13.15
N ASP A 50 4.84 3.86 13.83
CA ASP A 50 5.39 4.23 15.14
C ASP A 50 6.93 4.25 15.17
N GLY A 51 7.54 4.78 14.09
CA GLY A 51 8.99 4.86 13.92
C GLY A 51 9.67 3.53 13.54
N LYS A 52 8.93 2.42 13.38
CA LYS A 52 9.47 1.13 12.96
C LYS A 52 9.27 0.92 11.46
N LEU A 53 10.35 0.61 10.75
CA LEU A 53 10.31 0.29 9.31
C LEU A 53 9.56 -1.04 9.08
N ILE A 54 8.39 -0.98 8.45
CA ILE A 54 7.56 -2.18 8.17
C ILE A 54 7.66 -2.63 6.72
N ARG A 55 8.03 -1.73 5.80
CA ARG A 55 8.15 -2.02 4.38
C ARG A 55 9.25 -1.16 3.77
N ARG A 56 10.06 -1.77 2.90
CA ARG A 56 11.08 -1.10 2.09
C ARG A 56 10.95 -1.57 0.65
N ASP A 57 10.96 -0.64 -0.28
CA ASP A 57 10.98 -0.87 -1.72
C ASP A 57 9.87 -1.82 -2.23
N GLY A 58 8.67 -1.68 -1.66
CA GLY A 58 7.50 -2.48 -2.01
C GLY A 58 7.41 -3.84 -1.30
N GLU A 59 8.36 -4.20 -0.43
CA GLU A 59 8.39 -5.49 0.27
C GLU A 59 8.24 -5.31 1.79
N PHE A 60 7.36 -6.11 2.41
CA PHE A 60 7.20 -6.17 3.86
C PHE A 60 8.40 -6.86 4.51
N LEU A 61 8.91 -6.26 5.59
CA LEU A 61 10.03 -6.78 6.37
C LEU A 61 9.62 -7.72 7.51
N PRO A 62 8.53 -7.45 8.27
CA PRO A 62 8.11 -8.34 9.36
C PRO A 62 7.81 -9.74 8.85
N LYS A 63 8.37 -10.76 9.51
CA LYS A 63 8.24 -12.18 9.12
C LYS A 63 6.79 -12.61 8.88
N LEU A 64 5.86 -12.13 9.72
CA LEU A 64 4.43 -12.47 9.63
C LEU A 64 3.74 -11.89 8.39
N LEU A 65 4.32 -10.86 7.76
CA LEU A 65 3.75 -10.16 6.61
C LEU A 65 4.46 -10.51 5.30
N GLN A 66 5.56 -11.27 5.35
CA GLN A 66 6.33 -11.62 4.14
C GLN A 66 5.54 -12.45 3.14
N SER A 67 4.51 -13.18 3.55
CA SER A 67 3.61 -13.89 2.62
C SER A 67 2.85 -12.96 1.66
N LEU A 68 2.78 -11.66 1.98
CA LEU A 68 2.16 -10.62 1.15
C LEU A 68 3.13 -10.00 0.13
N ASN A 69 4.37 -10.48 0.08
CA ASN A 69 5.40 -9.98 -0.85
C ASN A 69 5.23 -10.55 -2.26
N ARG A 70 5.69 -9.79 -3.26
CA ARG A 70 5.50 -10.09 -4.70
C ARG A 70 5.95 -11.50 -5.07
N GLY A 71 7.05 -11.96 -4.48
CA GLY A 71 7.64 -13.28 -4.74
C GLY A 71 6.70 -14.45 -4.47
N HIS A 72 5.64 -14.27 -3.68
CA HIS A 72 4.64 -15.31 -3.41
C HIS A 72 3.52 -15.38 -4.46
N PHE A 73 3.34 -14.32 -5.27
CA PHE A 73 2.29 -14.26 -6.29
C PHE A 73 2.80 -14.54 -7.70
N VAL A 74 4.10 -14.35 -7.94
CA VAL A 74 4.71 -14.69 -9.22
C VAL A 74 4.98 -16.20 -9.23
N LYS A 75 4.16 -16.97 -9.95
CA LYS A 75 4.50 -18.36 -10.28
C LYS A 75 5.89 -18.36 -10.92
N ARG A 76 6.87 -18.93 -10.21
CA ARG A 76 8.17 -19.26 -10.81
C ARG A 76 7.87 -20.16 -12.00
N ARG A 77 8.10 -19.65 -13.21
CA ARG A 77 8.15 -20.48 -14.41
C ARG A 77 9.34 -21.44 -14.31
#